data_AF-I3YXX4-F1
#
_entry.id   AF-I3YXX4-F1
#
_cell.length_a   1.000
_cell.length_b   1.000
_cell.length_c   1.000
_cell.angle_alpha   90.00
_cell.angle_beta   90.00
_cell.angle_gamma   90.00
#
_symmetry.space_group_name_H-M   'P 1'
#
loop_
_entity.id
_entity.type
_entity.pdbx_description
1 polymer ?
#
loop_
_entity_poly.entity_id
_entity_poly.type
_entity_poly.pdbx_seq_one_letter_code
_entity_poly.pdbx_strand_id
1 'polypeptide(L)'
;MSTLFLGSCDTGKVPADRKRFLSPYHKDGLTANAVSFRDDDRTTWRSFREGTTKEVAELQQFLYKAGFMPRGVIDGIFDYVTQAAARLFQEYIRTMDPEGDKTMVPDGIVGNGTMQHVQRWKSQGKVADWGKAAINPSKEYNDWIKLLNESKAHYISNPGPIMQAVNSLNKTYSTVKAKDWNVSTDEVHLIGIRRKQDNAAAVSRANDDFFVLLVNGMVFKFWGSTDPNKKMVSVSNAPSLVEGQHKYRFGWHKVSVETKIYRALKPYDPSGVIILRDLNKDSSMTAADLVRGSNSLEVNNSINIHWSGVGSSNWSAGCQVIAGKNYINSRDELVDCSKFASSAYSQLNSNSKMTKGAYNVLADLIVCYSKAGIDHVYYTLGREESLNLDANFGANYAINALKKMNPSVI
;
A
#
# COMPACT_ATOMS: atom_id res chain seq x y z
N MET A 1 32.65 -7.87 -3.43
CA MET A 1 31.29 -7.89 -4.02
C MET A 1 30.80 -6.47 -4.12
N SER A 2 30.17 -6.11 -5.22
CA SER A 2 29.65 -4.76 -5.45
C SER A 2 28.37 -4.53 -4.63
N THR A 3 28.16 -3.34 -4.09
CA THR A 3 26.86 -2.98 -3.50
C THR A 3 25.81 -2.90 -4.61
N LEU A 4 24.75 -3.71 -4.52
CA LEU A 4 23.65 -3.72 -5.50
C LEU A 4 22.48 -2.86 -5.01
N PHE A 5 21.90 -2.07 -5.89
CA PHE A 5 20.76 -1.23 -5.60
C PHE A 5 20.07 -0.83 -6.91
N LEU A 6 18.92 -0.15 -6.80
CA LEU A 6 18.09 0.26 -7.93
C LEU A 6 18.91 0.85 -9.11
N GLY A 7 18.77 0.25 -10.28
CA GLY A 7 19.51 0.58 -11.51
C GLY A 7 20.83 -0.18 -11.72
N SER A 8 21.31 -0.97 -10.76
CA SER A 8 22.44 -1.88 -11.00
C SER A 8 22.05 -2.93 -12.04
N CYS A 9 22.89 -3.15 -13.05
CA CYS A 9 22.65 -4.09 -14.14
C CYS A 9 23.85 -5.01 -14.30
N ASP A 10 23.61 -6.29 -14.62
CA ASP A 10 24.67 -7.19 -15.06
C ASP A 10 25.22 -6.76 -16.42
N THR A 11 26.40 -7.28 -16.78
CA THR A 11 27.03 -6.99 -18.07
C THR A 11 26.12 -7.34 -19.25
N GLY A 12 25.93 -6.39 -20.17
CA GLY A 12 25.08 -6.49 -21.35
C GLY A 12 23.58 -6.37 -21.07
N LYS A 13 23.16 -6.04 -19.84
CA LYS A 13 21.73 -6.02 -19.45
C LYS A 13 21.09 -4.65 -19.42
N VAL A 14 21.82 -3.57 -19.65
CA VAL A 14 21.21 -2.24 -19.75
C VAL A 14 20.24 -2.22 -20.94
N PRO A 15 18.95 -1.85 -20.74
CA PRO A 15 17.98 -1.82 -21.83
C PRO A 15 18.39 -0.82 -22.92
N ALA A 16 18.28 -1.24 -24.18
CA ALA A 16 18.49 -0.36 -25.34
C ALA A 16 17.49 0.81 -25.34
N ASP A 17 16.23 0.54 -25.01
CA ASP A 17 15.19 1.55 -24.82
C ASP A 17 14.75 1.61 -23.35
N ARG A 18 15.40 2.49 -22.59
CA ARG A 18 15.14 2.71 -21.17
C ARG A 18 13.76 3.29 -20.91
N LYS A 19 13.23 4.12 -21.83
CA LYS A 19 11.91 4.73 -21.67
C LYS A 19 10.82 3.67 -21.80
N ARG A 20 10.94 2.79 -22.80
CA ARG A 20 10.03 1.65 -22.96
C ARG A 20 10.11 0.71 -21.76
N PHE A 21 11.31 0.41 -21.28
CA PHE A 21 11.50 -0.42 -20.08
C PHE A 21 10.77 0.16 -18.85
N LEU A 22 10.85 1.47 -18.64
CA LEU A 22 10.25 2.14 -17.49
C LEU A 22 8.75 2.46 -17.64
N SER A 23 8.19 2.41 -18.86
CA SER A 23 6.79 2.79 -19.14
C SER A 23 5.72 2.07 -18.30
N PRO A 24 5.89 0.82 -17.83
CA PRO A 24 4.92 0.21 -16.91
C PRO A 24 4.85 0.92 -15.56
N TYR A 25 5.94 1.54 -15.11
CA TYR A 25 6.08 2.19 -13.82
C TYR A 25 5.91 3.71 -13.91
N HIS A 26 6.33 4.31 -15.03
CA HIS A 26 6.44 5.75 -15.23
C HIS A 26 5.29 6.26 -16.10
N LYS A 27 4.10 6.32 -15.49
CA LYS A 27 2.86 6.72 -16.17
C LYS A 27 2.42 8.16 -15.88
N ASP A 28 3.01 8.80 -14.86
CA ASP A 28 2.42 9.98 -14.22
C ASP A 28 3.42 11.17 -14.11
N GLY A 29 2.98 12.37 -14.50
CA GLY A 29 3.68 13.64 -14.28
C GLY A 29 5.18 13.63 -14.64
N LEU A 30 6.04 14.15 -13.76
CA LEU A 30 7.50 14.21 -13.97
C LEU A 30 8.14 12.83 -14.22
N THR A 31 7.50 11.73 -13.81
CA THR A 31 8.04 10.39 -14.07
C THR A 31 7.84 9.93 -15.50
N ALA A 32 6.79 10.40 -16.20
CA ALA A 32 6.37 9.85 -17.50
C ALA A 32 7.42 9.94 -18.62
N ASN A 33 8.37 10.87 -18.50
CA ASN A 33 9.46 11.07 -19.46
C ASN A 33 10.84 10.67 -18.90
N ALA A 34 10.90 10.14 -17.67
CA ALA A 34 12.17 9.76 -17.07
C ALA A 34 12.75 8.49 -17.72
N VAL A 35 14.08 8.47 -17.83
CA VAL A 35 14.86 7.33 -18.38
C VAL A 35 15.76 6.69 -17.32
N SER A 36 15.50 7.01 -16.05
CA SER A 36 16.21 6.55 -14.86
C SER A 36 15.19 6.16 -13.81
N PHE A 37 15.51 5.23 -12.93
CA PHE A 37 14.62 4.85 -11.84
C PHE A 37 14.50 5.98 -10.81
N ARG A 38 13.37 6.06 -10.12
CA ARG A 38 13.12 6.98 -9.01
C ARG A 38 13.26 6.24 -7.69
N ASP A 39 14.35 6.50 -6.97
CA ASP A 39 14.59 5.99 -5.62
C ASP A 39 13.87 6.93 -4.63
N ASP A 40 12.67 6.55 -4.20
CA ASP A 40 11.79 7.41 -3.41
C ASP A 40 12.08 7.42 -1.90
N ASP A 41 12.98 6.55 -1.42
CA ASP A 41 13.51 6.65 -0.05
C ASP A 41 14.73 7.58 0.01
N ARG A 42 15.42 7.81 -1.11
CA ARG A 42 16.59 8.71 -1.21
C ARG A 42 16.34 9.97 -2.05
N THR A 43 15.11 10.10 -2.52
CA THR A 43 14.62 11.13 -3.42
C THR A 43 15.54 11.48 -4.58
N THR A 44 16.18 10.47 -5.16
CA THR A 44 17.16 10.63 -6.24
C THR A 44 16.78 9.81 -7.47
N TRP A 45 17.28 10.23 -8.63
CA TRP A 45 17.20 9.45 -9.86
C TRP A 45 18.40 8.53 -9.97
N ARG A 46 18.13 7.25 -10.25
CA ARG A 46 19.13 6.20 -10.40
C ARG A 46 19.16 5.75 -11.86
N SER A 47 20.19 6.19 -12.58
CA SER A 47 20.46 5.69 -13.93
C SER A 47 20.77 4.19 -13.90
N PHE A 48 20.56 3.53 -15.04
CA PHE A 48 21.07 2.18 -15.28
C PHE A 48 22.61 2.21 -15.21
N ARG A 49 23.20 1.29 -14.45
CA ARG A 49 24.65 1.19 -14.21
C ARG A 49 25.07 -0.24 -14.46
N GLU A 50 25.82 -0.42 -15.53
CA GLU A 50 26.37 -1.72 -15.91
C GLU A 50 27.52 -2.09 -14.97
N GLY A 51 27.43 -3.29 -14.40
CA GLY A 51 28.52 -3.95 -13.68
C GLY A 51 29.32 -4.87 -14.59
N THR A 52 30.32 -5.51 -13.99
CA THR A 52 31.25 -6.43 -14.68
C THR A 52 30.93 -7.91 -14.44
N THR A 53 29.85 -8.22 -13.71
CA THR A 53 29.51 -9.56 -13.22
C THR A 53 28.01 -9.86 -13.42
N LYS A 54 27.58 -11.04 -12.94
CA LYS A 54 26.17 -11.52 -12.94
C LYS A 54 25.51 -11.43 -11.54
N GLU A 55 26.02 -10.54 -10.70
CA GLU A 55 25.61 -10.44 -9.28
C GLU A 55 24.11 -10.12 -9.12
N VAL A 56 23.49 -9.39 -10.06
CA VAL A 56 22.06 -9.05 -10.01
C VAL A 56 21.20 -10.27 -10.30
N ALA A 57 21.47 -11.00 -11.39
CA ALA A 57 20.71 -12.21 -11.71
C ALA A 57 20.85 -13.28 -10.60
N GLU A 58 22.02 -13.40 -9.97
CA GLU A 58 22.23 -14.32 -8.85
C GLU A 58 21.43 -13.93 -7.59
N LEU A 59 21.31 -12.62 -7.32
CA LEU A 59 20.45 -12.11 -6.26
C LEU A 59 18.98 -12.35 -6.59
N GLN A 60 18.53 -12.03 -7.80
CA GLN A 60 17.16 -12.26 -8.26
C GLN A 60 16.79 -13.75 -8.14
N GLN A 61 17.68 -14.65 -8.57
CA GLN A 61 17.49 -16.09 -8.45
C GLN A 61 17.34 -16.54 -6.99
N PHE A 62 18.11 -15.95 -6.09
CA PHE A 62 17.96 -16.18 -4.66
C PHE A 62 16.62 -15.68 -4.13
N LEU A 63 16.27 -14.42 -4.40
CA LEU A 63 15.03 -13.81 -3.91
C LEU A 63 13.79 -14.57 -4.40
N TYR A 64 13.82 -15.06 -5.64
CA TYR A 64 12.80 -15.95 -6.18
C TYR A 64 12.70 -17.25 -5.37
N LYS A 65 13.81 -17.99 -5.22
CA LYS A 65 13.84 -19.28 -4.51
C LYS A 65 13.50 -19.16 -3.02
N ALA A 66 13.92 -18.06 -2.39
CA ALA A 66 13.65 -17.77 -0.99
C ALA A 66 12.20 -17.30 -0.74
N GLY A 67 11.42 -17.05 -1.81
CA GLY A 67 9.99 -16.76 -1.73
C GLY A 67 9.63 -15.27 -1.69
N PHE A 68 10.58 -14.35 -1.90
CA PHE A 68 10.34 -12.90 -1.82
C PHE A 68 10.02 -12.24 -3.16
N MET A 69 10.27 -12.94 -4.26
CA MET A 69 10.12 -12.39 -5.61
C MET A 69 9.37 -13.35 -6.55
N PRO A 70 8.21 -13.90 -6.17
CA PRO A 70 7.55 -14.98 -6.94
C PRO A 70 7.13 -14.57 -8.35
N ARG A 71 6.93 -13.27 -8.60
CA ARG A 71 6.67 -12.73 -9.94
C ARG A 71 7.89 -12.20 -10.69
N GLY A 72 9.00 -11.99 -9.99
CA GLY A 72 10.09 -11.21 -10.56
C GLY A 72 10.73 -11.95 -11.71
N VAL A 73 11.25 -11.17 -12.65
CA VAL A 73 12.06 -11.68 -13.74
C VAL A 73 13.50 -11.80 -13.27
N ILE A 74 14.20 -12.81 -13.78
CA ILE A 74 15.65 -12.97 -13.59
C ILE A 74 16.29 -12.48 -14.89
N ASP A 75 16.45 -11.16 -15.00
CA ASP A 75 16.92 -10.48 -16.20
C ASP A 75 18.29 -9.81 -16.02
N GLY A 76 18.79 -9.76 -14.77
CA GLY A 76 20.02 -9.07 -14.42
C GLY A 76 19.86 -7.56 -14.29
N ILE A 77 18.64 -7.04 -14.13
CA ILE A 77 18.36 -5.61 -13.90
C ILE A 77 17.75 -5.43 -12.51
N PHE A 78 18.43 -4.68 -11.64
CA PHE A 78 17.95 -4.36 -10.30
C PHE A 78 16.89 -3.27 -10.41
N ASP A 79 15.67 -3.66 -10.74
CA ASP A 79 14.52 -2.80 -10.96
C ASP A 79 13.70 -2.56 -9.67
N TYR A 80 12.50 -1.97 -9.79
CA TYR A 80 11.63 -1.73 -8.63
C TYR A 80 11.15 -3.03 -7.96
N VAL A 81 10.94 -4.10 -8.72
CA VAL A 81 10.51 -5.39 -8.17
C VAL A 81 11.66 -6.03 -7.39
N THR A 82 12.87 -5.99 -7.94
CA THR A 82 14.08 -6.48 -7.26
C THR A 82 14.36 -5.68 -5.98
N GLN A 83 14.18 -4.35 -6.01
CA GLN A 83 14.33 -3.51 -4.82
C GLN A 83 13.27 -3.81 -3.75
N ALA A 84 12.01 -4.00 -4.16
CA ALA A 84 10.94 -4.40 -3.26
C ALA A 84 11.24 -5.75 -2.60
N ALA A 85 11.65 -6.75 -3.38
CA ALA A 85 12.00 -8.07 -2.87
C ALA A 85 13.22 -8.02 -1.93
N ALA A 86 14.23 -7.20 -2.23
CA ALA A 86 15.37 -6.97 -1.34
C ALA A 86 14.94 -6.35 0.00
N ARG A 87 14.04 -5.35 -0.02
CA ARG A 87 13.48 -4.76 1.22
C ARG A 87 12.66 -5.77 2.02
N LEU A 88 11.83 -6.58 1.37
CA LEU A 88 11.07 -7.63 2.04
C LEU A 88 11.98 -8.69 2.67
N PHE A 89 13.06 -9.08 1.98
CA PHE A 89 14.06 -9.98 2.57
C PHE A 89 14.72 -9.36 3.80
N GLN A 90 15.18 -8.11 3.71
CA GLN A 90 15.77 -7.39 4.84
C GLN A 90 14.78 -7.27 6.01
N GLU A 91 13.52 -6.96 5.73
CA GLU A 91 12.47 -6.87 6.73
C GLU A 91 12.20 -8.23 7.39
N TYR A 92 12.17 -9.31 6.61
CA TYR A 92 12.00 -10.66 7.13
C TYR A 92 13.17 -11.08 8.01
N ILE A 93 14.41 -10.79 7.60
CA ILE A 93 15.60 -11.01 8.44
C ILE A 93 15.46 -10.27 9.77
N ARG A 94 15.02 -9.02 9.73
CA ARG A 94 14.89 -8.19 10.94
C ARG A 94 13.80 -8.66 11.90
N THR A 95 12.71 -9.22 11.38
CA THR A 95 11.46 -9.40 12.14
C THR A 95 11.04 -10.85 12.33
N MET A 96 11.38 -11.74 11.39
CA MET A 96 10.83 -13.10 11.31
C MET A 96 11.90 -14.19 11.43
N ASP A 97 13.14 -13.93 11.01
CA ASP A 97 14.24 -14.89 11.08
C ASP A 97 14.83 -14.94 12.50
N PRO A 98 14.79 -16.09 13.20
CA PRO A 98 15.37 -16.24 14.53
C PRO A 98 16.88 -15.96 14.57
N GLU A 99 17.59 -16.23 13.46
CA GLU A 99 19.03 -15.98 13.29
C GLU A 99 19.31 -14.64 12.57
N GLY A 100 18.29 -13.79 12.48
CA GLY A 100 18.35 -12.53 11.75
C GLY A 100 18.95 -11.37 12.54
N ASP A 101 19.30 -10.31 11.83
CA ASP A 101 19.78 -9.05 12.41
C ASP A 101 18.60 -8.09 12.67
N LYS A 102 18.20 -7.99 13.94
CA LYS A 102 17.11 -7.09 14.39
C LYS A 102 17.41 -5.61 14.22
N THR A 103 18.66 -5.24 13.93
CA THR A 103 19.10 -3.86 13.69
C THR A 103 19.13 -3.48 12.21
N MET A 104 18.91 -4.45 11.31
CA MET A 104 18.88 -4.23 9.88
C MET A 104 17.86 -3.14 9.50
N VAL A 105 18.19 -2.32 8.51
CA VAL A 105 17.26 -1.34 7.93
C VAL A 105 16.83 -1.86 6.55
N PRO A 106 15.52 -2.03 6.30
CA PRO A 106 15.01 -2.48 5.01
C PRO A 106 15.02 -1.33 3.99
N ASP A 107 16.21 -0.98 3.49
CA ASP A 107 16.44 0.14 2.55
C ASP A 107 16.56 -0.29 1.08
N GLY A 108 16.57 -1.60 0.80
CA GLY A 108 16.64 -2.16 -0.54
C GLY A 108 18.04 -2.09 -1.16
N ILE A 109 19.05 -1.75 -0.36
CA ILE A 109 20.46 -1.75 -0.77
C ILE A 109 21.10 -3.05 -0.30
N VAL A 110 21.62 -3.82 -1.24
CA VAL A 110 22.28 -5.10 -0.97
C VAL A 110 23.79 -4.87 -0.87
N GLY A 111 24.22 -4.51 0.34
CA GLY A 111 25.64 -4.48 0.72
C GLY A 111 26.09 -5.77 1.41
N ASN A 112 27.27 -5.74 2.03
CA ASN A 112 27.88 -6.90 2.69
C ASN A 112 26.97 -7.54 3.76
N GLY A 113 26.30 -6.74 4.60
CA GLY A 113 25.41 -7.26 5.64
C GLY A 113 24.23 -8.04 5.05
N THR A 114 23.51 -7.46 4.09
CA THR A 114 22.43 -8.17 3.37
C THR A 114 22.96 -9.44 2.71
N MET A 115 24.12 -9.37 2.05
CA MET A 115 24.69 -10.52 1.36
C MET A 115 25.11 -11.65 2.31
N GLN A 116 25.61 -11.36 3.51
CA GLN A 116 25.91 -12.38 4.51
C GLN A 116 24.66 -13.22 4.82
N HIS A 117 23.49 -12.57 4.99
CA HIS A 117 22.23 -13.27 5.19
C HIS A 117 21.75 -14.02 3.94
N VAL A 118 21.97 -13.47 2.74
CA VAL A 118 21.70 -14.18 1.47
C VAL A 118 22.49 -15.50 1.42
N GLN A 119 23.79 -15.46 1.69
CA GLN A 119 24.64 -16.65 1.64
C GLN A 119 24.30 -17.65 2.75
N ARG A 120 23.98 -17.17 3.96
CA ARG A 120 23.47 -18.03 5.04
C ARG A 120 22.18 -18.76 4.64
N TRP A 121 21.23 -18.05 4.04
CA TRP A 121 19.98 -18.68 3.60
C TRP A 121 20.19 -19.65 2.45
N LYS A 122 21.10 -19.33 1.51
CA LYS A 122 21.50 -20.26 0.43
C LYS A 122 22.08 -21.55 0.99
N SER A 123 23.01 -21.47 1.95
CA SER A 123 23.65 -22.66 2.53
C SER A 123 22.68 -23.51 3.37
N GLN A 124 21.71 -22.87 4.02
CA GLN A 124 20.69 -23.55 4.84
C GLN A 124 19.46 -23.99 4.02
N GLY A 125 19.36 -23.66 2.73
CA GLY A 125 18.18 -23.95 1.91
C GLY A 125 16.90 -23.28 2.42
N LYS A 126 17.00 -22.12 3.09
CA LYS A 126 15.87 -21.45 3.72
C LYS A 126 14.92 -20.81 2.70
N VAL A 127 13.62 -20.95 2.97
CA VAL A 127 12.52 -20.33 2.22
C VAL A 127 11.57 -19.69 3.22
N ALA A 128 11.23 -18.43 3.00
CA ALA A 128 10.35 -17.66 3.87
C ALA A 128 8.94 -18.24 3.91
N ASP A 129 8.28 -18.11 5.06
CA ASP A 129 6.86 -18.49 5.20
C ASP A 129 5.98 -17.63 4.29
N TRP A 130 6.40 -16.38 4.03
CA TRP A 130 5.70 -15.47 3.12
C TRP A 130 5.57 -16.02 1.70
N GLY A 131 6.58 -16.72 1.20
CA GLY A 131 6.55 -17.34 -0.13
C GLY A 131 5.70 -18.61 -0.20
N LYS A 132 5.43 -19.26 0.94
CA LYS A 132 4.68 -20.52 1.04
C LYS A 132 3.19 -20.31 1.33
N ALA A 133 2.82 -19.13 1.83
CA ALA A 133 1.48 -18.84 2.35
C ALA A 133 0.35 -18.95 1.30
N ALA A 134 0.63 -18.82 0.00
CA ALA A 134 -0.39 -19.07 -1.03
C ALA A 134 -0.90 -20.52 -1.07
N ILE A 135 -0.06 -21.49 -0.69
CA ILE A 135 -0.43 -22.91 -0.68
C ILE A 135 -1.22 -23.24 0.58
N ASN A 136 -0.86 -22.62 1.71
CA ASN A 136 -1.50 -22.80 3.00
C ASN A 136 -1.89 -21.43 3.58
N PRO A 137 -3.00 -20.82 3.11
CA PRO A 137 -3.45 -19.54 3.63
C PRO A 137 -3.73 -19.61 5.13
N SER A 138 -3.47 -18.51 5.85
CA SER A 138 -3.77 -18.47 7.29
C SER A 138 -5.28 -18.52 7.54
N LYS A 139 -5.69 -18.97 8.73
CA LYS A 139 -7.11 -18.93 9.14
C LYS A 139 -7.67 -17.52 9.00
N GLU A 140 -6.94 -16.52 9.50
CA GLU A 140 -7.36 -15.12 9.44
C GLU A 140 -7.54 -14.62 8.01
N TYR A 141 -6.70 -15.05 7.06
CA TYR A 141 -6.88 -14.72 5.65
C TYR A 141 -8.21 -15.27 5.11
N ASN A 142 -8.51 -16.54 5.39
CA ASN A 142 -9.77 -17.17 4.97
C ASN A 142 -10.99 -16.52 5.63
N ASP A 143 -10.89 -16.15 6.91
CA ASP A 143 -11.94 -15.42 7.62
C ASP A 143 -12.20 -14.06 6.94
N TRP A 144 -11.16 -13.33 6.54
CA TRP A 144 -11.32 -12.06 5.83
C TRP A 144 -11.95 -12.22 4.44
N ILE A 145 -11.58 -13.25 3.69
CA ILE A 145 -12.19 -13.55 2.39
C ILE A 145 -13.68 -13.91 2.58
N LYS A 146 -14.02 -14.66 3.62
CA LYS A 146 -15.41 -14.94 3.99
C LYS A 146 -16.17 -13.65 4.30
N LEU A 147 -15.62 -12.77 5.14
CA LEU A 147 -16.23 -11.47 5.45
C LEU A 147 -16.41 -10.60 4.19
N LEU A 148 -15.48 -10.58 3.25
CA LEU A 148 -15.64 -9.85 1.99
C LEU A 148 -16.79 -10.40 1.14
N ASN A 149 -16.97 -11.72 1.08
CA ASN A 149 -18.10 -12.35 0.41
C ASN A 149 -19.43 -12.00 1.08
N GLU A 150 -19.49 -12.07 2.41
CA GLU A 150 -20.69 -11.71 3.19
C GLU A 150 -21.01 -10.22 3.05
N SER A 151 -19.99 -9.36 3.07
CA SER A 151 -20.14 -7.92 2.82
C SER A 151 -20.69 -7.65 1.43
N LYS A 152 -20.17 -8.30 0.38
CA LYS A 152 -20.69 -8.18 -0.98
C LYS A 152 -22.18 -8.54 -1.03
N ALA A 153 -22.57 -9.68 -0.46
CA ALA A 153 -23.95 -10.12 -0.43
C ALA A 153 -24.85 -9.14 0.36
N HIS A 154 -24.37 -8.65 1.49
CA HIS A 154 -25.06 -7.67 2.33
C HIS A 154 -25.32 -6.37 1.57
N TYR A 155 -24.31 -5.76 0.94
CA TYR A 155 -24.45 -4.48 0.24
C TYR A 155 -25.22 -4.57 -1.08
N ILE A 156 -25.29 -5.75 -1.70
CA ILE A 156 -26.21 -5.99 -2.83
C ILE A 156 -27.66 -5.99 -2.34
N SER A 157 -27.94 -6.66 -1.22
CA SER A 157 -29.29 -6.85 -0.72
C SER A 157 -29.82 -5.65 0.09
N ASN A 158 -28.92 -4.94 0.77
CA ASN A 158 -29.22 -3.84 1.67
C ASN A 158 -28.34 -2.61 1.36
N PRO A 159 -28.35 -2.07 0.14
CA PRO A 159 -27.53 -0.92 -0.19
C PRO A 159 -28.02 0.30 0.61
N GLY A 160 -27.12 0.93 1.36
CA GLY A 160 -27.39 2.23 1.97
C GLY A 160 -27.57 3.33 0.92
N PRO A 161 -28.06 4.54 1.29
CA PRO A 161 -28.41 5.58 0.32
C PRO A 161 -27.26 6.00 -0.61
N ILE A 162 -26.03 6.08 -0.10
CA ILE A 162 -24.84 6.43 -0.90
C ILE A 162 -24.56 5.34 -1.92
N MET A 163 -24.59 4.08 -1.50
CA MET A 163 -24.39 2.93 -2.39
C MET A 163 -25.49 2.81 -3.45
N GLN A 164 -26.75 3.10 -3.11
CA GLN A 164 -27.86 3.19 -4.07
C GLN A 164 -27.58 4.25 -5.14
N ALA A 165 -27.14 5.43 -4.73
CA ALA A 165 -26.80 6.52 -5.64
C ALA A 165 -25.58 6.19 -6.53
N VAL A 166 -24.55 5.52 -5.99
CA VAL A 166 -23.41 5.05 -6.80
C VAL A 166 -23.85 3.98 -7.81
N ASN A 167 -24.71 3.04 -7.39
CA ASN A 167 -25.18 1.96 -8.25
C ASN A 167 -26.06 2.46 -9.40
N SER A 168 -26.75 3.60 -9.25
CA SER A 168 -27.58 4.22 -10.30
C SER A 168 -26.78 5.01 -11.33
N LEU A 169 -25.51 5.36 -11.06
CA LEU A 169 -24.66 6.07 -12.02
C LEU A 169 -24.41 5.23 -13.27
N ASN A 170 -24.47 5.84 -14.45
CA ASN A 170 -24.15 5.16 -15.71
C ASN A 170 -22.67 4.74 -15.80
N LYS A 171 -21.76 5.50 -15.18
CA LYS A 171 -20.31 5.24 -15.17
C LYS A 171 -19.72 5.56 -13.80
N THR A 172 -18.87 4.65 -13.30
CA THR A 172 -18.25 4.75 -11.97
C THR A 172 -16.71 4.72 -12.02
N TYR A 173 -16.13 4.65 -13.23
CA TYR A 173 -14.68 4.70 -13.46
C TYR A 173 -13.91 3.65 -12.62
N SER A 174 -13.04 4.08 -11.70
CA SER A 174 -12.33 3.17 -10.79
C SER A 174 -13.18 2.67 -9.64
N THR A 175 -14.37 3.21 -9.40
CA THR A 175 -15.29 2.71 -8.36
C THR A 175 -16.11 1.57 -8.92
N VAL A 176 -16.22 0.49 -8.14
CA VAL A 176 -16.86 -0.77 -8.54
C VAL A 176 -18.22 -0.86 -7.86
N LYS A 177 -19.27 -1.08 -8.66
CA LYS A 177 -20.63 -1.30 -8.15
C LYS A 177 -20.69 -2.59 -7.34
N ALA A 178 -21.55 -2.63 -6.31
CA ALA A 178 -21.65 -3.76 -5.37
C ALA A 178 -21.77 -5.13 -6.06
N LYS A 179 -22.60 -5.22 -7.11
CA LYS A 179 -22.79 -6.45 -7.89
C LYS A 179 -21.50 -6.97 -8.56
N ASP A 180 -20.59 -6.06 -8.90
CA ASP A 180 -19.37 -6.31 -9.68
C ASP A 180 -18.12 -6.44 -8.79
N TRP A 181 -18.27 -6.41 -7.46
CA TRP A 181 -17.13 -6.55 -6.54
C TRP A 181 -16.40 -7.87 -6.77
N ASN A 182 -15.07 -7.80 -6.83
CA ASN A 182 -14.19 -8.96 -6.92
C ASN A 182 -13.65 -9.29 -5.52
N VAL A 183 -13.82 -10.55 -5.11
CA VAL A 183 -13.38 -11.07 -3.81
C VAL A 183 -12.50 -12.32 -3.98
N SER A 184 -11.97 -12.51 -5.19
CA SER A 184 -11.10 -13.64 -5.53
C SER A 184 -9.81 -13.60 -4.72
N THR A 185 -9.35 -14.77 -4.26
CA THR A 185 -8.05 -14.95 -3.60
C THR A 185 -6.87 -14.78 -4.54
N ASP A 186 -7.13 -14.68 -5.84
CA ASP A 186 -6.13 -14.43 -6.87
C ASP A 186 -5.72 -12.95 -6.95
N GLU A 187 -6.51 -12.09 -6.34
CA GLU A 187 -6.31 -10.65 -6.28
C GLU A 187 -5.70 -10.23 -4.95
N VAL A 188 -5.02 -9.09 -4.96
CA VAL A 188 -4.62 -8.41 -3.73
C VAL A 188 -5.75 -7.50 -3.28
N HIS A 189 -6.14 -7.64 -2.00
CA HIS A 189 -7.16 -6.80 -1.38
C HIS A 189 -6.54 -5.91 -0.32
N LEU A 190 -6.77 -4.61 -0.42
CA LEU A 190 -6.52 -3.66 0.66
C LEU A 190 -7.87 -3.22 1.20
N ILE A 191 -8.09 -3.37 2.49
CA ILE A 191 -9.36 -3.04 3.14
C ILE A 191 -9.11 -1.86 4.05
N GLY A 192 -9.83 -0.76 3.86
CA GLY A 192 -9.91 0.33 4.82
C GLY A 192 -11.17 0.17 5.68
N ILE A 193 -11.03 0.27 6.98
CA ILE A 193 -12.13 0.31 7.93
C ILE A 193 -12.18 1.73 8.50
N ARG A 194 -13.16 2.48 8.02
CA ARG A 194 -13.44 3.83 8.52
C ARG A 194 -14.17 3.76 9.85
N ARG A 195 -13.68 4.50 10.83
CA ARG A 195 -14.22 4.54 12.19
C ARG A 195 -14.85 5.88 12.48
N LYS A 196 -15.92 5.88 13.30
CA LYS A 196 -16.57 7.10 13.79
C LYS A 196 -17.01 8.08 12.68
N GLN A 197 -17.29 7.61 11.47
CA GLN A 197 -17.57 8.47 10.31
C GLN A 197 -18.74 9.44 10.54
N ASP A 198 -19.73 9.00 11.32
CA ASP A 198 -20.96 9.77 11.56
C ASP A 198 -20.79 10.83 12.68
N ASN A 199 -19.72 10.73 13.47
CA ASN A 199 -19.44 11.68 14.55
C ASN A 199 -18.94 12.99 13.96
N ALA A 200 -19.61 14.11 14.20
CA ALA A 200 -19.11 15.42 13.77
C ALA A 200 -17.70 15.69 14.35
N ALA A 201 -16.69 15.82 13.48
CA ALA A 201 -15.35 16.19 13.92
C ALA A 201 -15.22 17.72 13.92
N ALA A 202 -15.24 18.33 15.11
CA ALA A 202 -15.22 19.78 15.26
C ALA A 202 -13.97 20.44 14.63
N VAL A 203 -12.80 19.77 14.62
CA VAL A 203 -11.54 20.42 14.16
C VAL A 203 -10.57 19.52 13.38
N SER A 204 -10.44 18.22 13.70
CA SER A 204 -9.48 17.34 13.01
C SER A 204 -9.77 15.85 13.29
N ARG A 205 -9.80 15.01 12.24
CA ARG A 205 -9.84 13.55 12.37
C ARG A 205 -8.44 13.02 12.68
N ALA A 206 -8.35 12.14 13.67
CA ALA A 206 -7.09 11.49 14.03
C ALA A 206 -6.71 10.45 12.96
N ASN A 207 -5.49 9.92 13.08
CA ASN A 207 -5.12 8.70 12.36
C ASN A 207 -5.61 7.49 13.17
N ASP A 208 -6.93 7.35 13.30
CA ASP A 208 -7.60 6.31 14.09
C ASP A 208 -8.38 5.30 13.23
N ASP A 209 -8.10 5.24 11.93
CA ASP A 209 -8.65 4.24 11.01
C ASP A 209 -7.68 3.06 10.84
N PHE A 210 -8.27 1.95 10.42
CA PHE A 210 -7.61 0.65 10.35
C PHE A 210 -7.55 0.14 8.92
N PHE A 211 -6.43 -0.47 8.53
CA PHE A 211 -6.22 -1.01 7.19
C PHE A 211 -5.75 -2.47 7.26
N VAL A 212 -6.23 -3.30 6.35
CA VAL A 212 -5.88 -4.71 6.25
C VAL A 212 -5.47 -5.05 4.83
N LEU A 213 -4.27 -5.59 4.66
CA LEU A 213 -3.79 -6.11 3.39
C LEU A 213 -3.92 -7.63 3.38
N LEU A 214 -4.71 -8.16 2.45
CA LEU A 214 -4.80 -9.58 2.14
C LEU A 214 -3.94 -9.85 0.91
N VAL A 215 -2.87 -10.63 1.08
CA VAL A 215 -1.90 -10.89 0.00
C VAL A 215 -1.25 -12.25 0.18
N ASN A 216 -1.21 -13.05 -0.88
CA ASN A 216 -0.55 -14.37 -0.90
C ASN A 216 -0.95 -15.30 0.26
N GLY A 217 -2.24 -15.32 0.64
CA GLY A 217 -2.73 -16.11 1.77
C GLY A 217 -2.37 -15.56 3.16
N MET A 218 -1.85 -14.33 3.25
CA MET A 218 -1.44 -13.66 4.48
C MET A 218 -2.26 -12.40 4.76
N VAL A 219 -2.25 -11.99 6.03
CA VAL A 219 -2.90 -10.77 6.52
C VAL A 219 -1.85 -9.87 7.15
N PHE A 220 -1.80 -8.61 6.73
CA PHE A 220 -1.00 -7.57 7.37
C PHE A 220 -1.90 -6.40 7.75
N LYS A 221 -1.65 -5.77 8.89
CA LYS A 221 -2.54 -4.74 9.42
C LYS A 221 -1.78 -3.44 9.64
N PHE A 222 -2.39 -2.34 9.25
CA PHE A 222 -1.83 -1.01 9.28
C PHE A 222 -2.85 -0.03 9.88
N TRP A 223 -2.41 1.20 10.13
CA TRP A 223 -3.27 2.25 10.65
C TRP A 223 -2.98 3.57 9.97
N GLY A 224 -3.93 4.50 10.05
CA GLY A 224 -3.84 5.79 9.39
C GLY A 224 -5.18 6.50 9.38
N SER A 225 -5.53 7.14 8.27
CA SER A 225 -6.83 7.81 8.12
C SER A 225 -7.41 7.60 6.73
N THR A 226 -8.72 7.42 6.69
CA THR A 226 -9.56 7.32 5.50
C THR A 226 -10.35 8.61 5.24
N ASP A 227 -10.26 9.56 6.17
CA ASP A 227 -11.03 10.79 6.20
C ASP A 227 -10.20 12.00 5.77
N PRO A 228 -10.81 12.97 5.06
CA PRO A 228 -10.19 14.25 4.81
C PRO A 228 -9.94 15.01 6.11
N ASN A 229 -8.74 15.60 6.25
CA ASN A 229 -8.46 16.57 7.29
C ASN A 229 -8.88 17.97 6.82
N LYS A 230 -9.73 18.65 7.59
CA LYS A 230 -10.15 20.04 7.36
C LYS A 230 -8.99 21.00 7.11
N LYS A 231 -7.85 20.80 7.77
CA LYS A 231 -6.66 21.65 7.61
C LYS A 231 -5.95 21.45 6.27
N MET A 232 -6.22 20.35 5.57
CA MET A 232 -5.60 19.98 4.30
C MET A 232 -6.49 20.30 3.09
N VAL A 233 -7.77 20.61 3.32
CA VAL A 233 -8.72 21.01 2.29
C VAL A 233 -8.99 22.51 2.40
N SER A 234 -8.77 23.26 1.32
CA SER A 234 -8.98 24.71 1.28
C SER A 234 -10.44 25.12 1.20
N VAL A 235 -11.34 24.16 1.04
CA VAL A 235 -12.74 24.38 0.69
C VAL A 235 -13.66 23.76 1.72
N SER A 236 -14.79 24.44 1.95
CA SER A 236 -15.92 23.96 2.74
C SER A 236 -16.72 22.83 2.05
N ASN A 237 -16.06 21.97 1.27
CA ASN A 237 -16.65 20.81 0.59
C ASN A 237 -15.64 19.64 0.46
N ALA A 238 -15.14 19.19 1.60
CA ALA A 238 -14.14 18.14 1.67
C ALA A 238 -14.58 16.90 0.85
N PRO A 239 -13.68 16.33 0.03
CA PRO A 239 -13.99 15.12 -0.72
C PRO A 239 -13.81 13.89 0.17
N SER A 240 -14.85 13.07 0.28
CA SER A 240 -14.81 11.78 0.95
C SER A 240 -14.95 10.67 -0.07
N LEU A 241 -14.00 9.72 -0.07
CA LEU A 241 -14.17 8.50 -0.84
C LEU A 241 -15.43 7.76 -0.38
N VAL A 242 -16.29 7.39 -1.33
CA VAL A 242 -17.50 6.63 -1.03
C VAL A 242 -17.16 5.25 -0.49
N GLU A 243 -17.99 4.73 0.41
CA GLU A 243 -17.89 3.34 0.84
C GLU A 243 -18.03 2.39 -0.37
N GLY A 244 -17.38 1.23 -0.29
CA GLY A 244 -17.43 0.20 -1.31
C GLY A 244 -16.06 -0.18 -1.88
N GLN A 245 -16.05 -0.84 -3.05
CA GLN A 245 -14.82 -1.33 -3.67
C GLN A 245 -14.36 -0.42 -4.81
N HIS A 246 -13.04 -0.22 -4.89
CA HIS A 246 -12.38 0.63 -5.87
C HIS A 246 -11.14 -0.07 -6.42
N LYS A 247 -10.86 0.14 -7.71
CA LYS A 247 -9.67 -0.39 -8.38
C LYS A 247 -8.55 0.64 -8.35
N TYR A 248 -7.42 0.27 -7.77
CA TYR A 248 -6.23 1.10 -7.69
C TYR A 248 -5.05 0.44 -8.39
N ARG A 249 -4.13 1.23 -8.93
CA ARG A 249 -2.86 0.76 -9.50
C ARG A 249 -1.68 1.38 -8.78
N PHE A 250 -0.52 0.77 -8.95
CA PHE A 250 0.73 1.44 -8.66
C PHE A 250 0.87 2.75 -9.47
N GLY A 251 1.42 3.76 -8.83
CA GLY A 251 1.78 5.03 -9.44
C GLY A 251 2.62 5.88 -8.50
N TRP A 252 2.70 7.18 -8.82
CA TRP A 252 3.51 8.14 -8.09
C TRP A 252 2.65 9.27 -7.52
N HIS A 253 3.01 9.73 -6.32
CA HIS A 253 2.42 10.88 -5.66
C HIS A 253 3.37 12.09 -5.70
N LYS A 254 2.83 13.31 -5.54
CA LYS A 254 3.53 14.60 -5.70
C LYS A 254 4.38 14.70 -6.98
N VAL A 255 3.88 14.16 -8.08
CA VAL A 255 4.56 14.11 -9.39
C VAL A 255 4.86 15.45 -10.04
N SER A 256 4.54 16.57 -9.38
CA SER A 256 4.90 17.94 -9.79
C SER A 256 6.08 18.53 -9.00
N VAL A 257 6.51 17.90 -7.91
CA VAL A 257 7.61 18.38 -7.05
C VAL A 257 8.60 17.25 -6.85
N GLU A 258 9.69 17.27 -7.62
CA GLU A 258 10.67 16.19 -7.71
C GLU A 258 11.16 15.68 -6.34
N THR A 259 11.52 16.59 -5.44
CA THR A 259 12.02 16.27 -4.08
C THR A 259 10.99 15.61 -3.17
N LYS A 260 9.73 15.54 -3.60
CA LYS A 260 8.62 14.94 -2.86
C LYS A 260 7.99 13.76 -3.59
N ILE A 261 8.53 13.29 -4.71
CA ILE A 261 7.96 12.15 -5.45
C ILE A 261 8.21 10.84 -4.69
N TYR A 262 7.13 10.10 -4.43
CA TYR A 262 7.16 8.75 -3.87
C TYR A 262 6.02 7.87 -4.37
N ARG A 263 6.15 6.56 -4.15
CA ARG A 263 5.22 5.53 -4.62
C ARG A 263 3.87 5.62 -3.88
N ALA A 264 2.78 5.52 -4.64
CA ALA A 264 1.41 5.54 -4.12
C ALA A 264 0.50 4.63 -4.94
N LEU A 265 -0.67 4.31 -4.38
CA LEU A 265 -1.75 3.74 -5.17
C LEU A 265 -2.60 4.87 -5.73
N LYS A 266 -2.81 4.87 -7.06
CA LYS A 266 -3.66 5.83 -7.78
C LYS A 266 -4.91 5.12 -8.30
N PRO A 267 -6.03 5.83 -8.51
CA PRO A 267 -7.18 5.27 -9.24
C PRO A 267 -6.73 4.60 -10.55
N TYR A 268 -7.28 3.42 -10.84
CA TYR A 268 -6.90 2.63 -12.01
C TYR A 268 -7.27 3.34 -13.32
N ASP A 269 -8.52 3.78 -13.45
CA ASP A 269 -8.99 4.66 -14.51
C ASP A 269 -8.47 6.10 -14.22
N PRO A 270 -7.80 6.75 -15.19
CA PRO A 270 -7.22 8.08 -15.02
C PRO A 270 -8.26 9.19 -14.72
N SER A 271 -9.54 8.92 -14.99
CA SER A 271 -10.65 9.82 -14.64
C SER A 271 -10.88 9.85 -13.13
N GLY A 272 -10.61 8.76 -12.41
CA GLY A 272 -10.62 8.72 -10.95
C GLY A 272 -11.60 7.74 -10.30
N VAL A 273 -11.92 8.02 -9.04
CA VAL A 273 -12.92 7.34 -8.21
C VAL A 273 -14.11 8.26 -7.96
N ILE A 274 -15.25 7.69 -7.55
CA ILE A 274 -16.40 8.46 -7.12
C ILE A 274 -16.18 8.91 -5.67
N ILE A 275 -16.45 10.17 -5.41
CA ILE A 275 -16.43 10.76 -4.06
C ILE A 275 -17.79 11.36 -3.74
N LEU A 276 -18.03 11.57 -2.44
CA LEU A 276 -19.11 12.40 -1.92
C LEU A 276 -18.52 13.70 -1.36
N ARG A 277 -19.08 14.84 -1.75
CA ARG A 277 -18.72 16.15 -1.20
C ARG A 277 -19.50 16.42 0.09
N ASP A 278 -18.79 16.85 1.13
CA ASP A 278 -19.39 17.39 2.37
C ASP A 278 -20.06 18.74 2.08
N LEU A 279 -21.32 18.73 1.65
CA LEU A 279 -22.05 19.93 1.22
C LEU A 279 -22.73 20.64 2.39
N ASN A 280 -22.99 19.93 3.48
CA ASN A 280 -23.60 20.49 4.69
C ASN A 280 -22.57 21.08 5.67
N LYS A 281 -21.27 20.82 5.47
CA LYS A 281 -20.11 21.35 6.22
C LYS A 281 -20.01 20.83 7.65
N ASP A 282 -20.62 19.70 7.95
CA ASP A 282 -20.54 19.08 9.28
C ASP A 282 -19.32 18.15 9.43
N SER A 283 -18.67 17.81 8.30
CA SER A 283 -17.55 16.86 8.21
C SER A 283 -17.83 15.50 8.81
N SER A 284 -19.07 15.11 8.58
CA SER A 284 -19.59 13.77 8.63
C SER A 284 -19.85 13.32 7.19
N MET A 285 -19.72 12.03 6.92
CA MET A 285 -20.08 11.49 5.61
C MET A 285 -21.44 10.82 5.72
N THR A 286 -22.51 11.57 5.43
CA THR A 286 -23.88 11.06 5.63
C THR A 286 -24.70 11.11 4.34
N ALA A 287 -25.84 10.42 4.34
CA ALA A 287 -26.81 10.53 3.26
C ALA A 287 -27.38 11.95 3.10
N ALA A 288 -27.24 12.84 4.10
CA ALA A 288 -27.70 14.22 4.02
C ALA A 288 -26.98 15.02 2.92
N ASP A 289 -25.74 14.65 2.59
CA ASP A 289 -24.96 15.27 1.51
C ASP A 289 -25.50 14.92 0.12
N LEU A 290 -26.21 13.79 -0.03
CA LEU A 290 -26.83 13.40 -1.30
C LEU A 290 -27.97 14.33 -1.72
N VAL A 291 -28.71 14.87 -0.74
CA VAL A 291 -29.99 15.56 -0.95
C VAL A 291 -29.81 17.00 -1.46
N ARG A 292 -28.61 17.58 -1.34
CA ARG A 292 -28.36 19.01 -1.63
C ARG A 292 -28.00 19.32 -3.09
N GLY A 293 -28.18 18.38 -4.01
CA GLY A 293 -28.17 18.65 -5.46
C GLY A 293 -27.54 17.54 -6.31
N SER A 294 -27.66 17.69 -7.63
CA SER A 294 -27.12 16.77 -8.66
C SER A 294 -25.58 16.68 -8.73
N ASN A 295 -24.86 17.33 -7.81
CA ASN A 295 -23.40 17.51 -7.83
C ASN A 295 -22.69 16.97 -6.56
N SER A 296 -23.38 16.25 -5.68
CA SER A 296 -22.77 15.73 -4.44
C SER A 296 -21.85 14.54 -4.71
N LEU A 297 -22.22 13.66 -5.66
CA LEU A 297 -21.37 12.61 -6.19
C LEU A 297 -20.62 13.13 -7.41
N GLU A 298 -19.29 13.09 -7.37
CA GLU A 298 -18.43 13.48 -8.48
C GLU A 298 -17.28 12.49 -8.67
N VAL A 299 -16.68 12.53 -9.86
CA VAL A 299 -15.46 11.79 -10.15
C VAL A 299 -14.23 12.62 -9.76
N ASN A 300 -13.25 12.00 -9.10
CA ASN A 300 -12.03 12.66 -8.67
C ASN A 300 -10.80 11.75 -8.86
N ASN A 301 -9.81 12.21 -9.61
CA ASN A 301 -8.59 11.45 -9.91
C ASN A 301 -7.43 11.69 -8.92
N SER A 302 -7.62 12.56 -7.93
CA SER A 302 -6.58 12.94 -6.98
C SER A 302 -6.61 12.13 -5.67
N ILE A 303 -7.65 11.31 -5.47
CA ILE A 303 -7.84 10.48 -4.29
C ILE A 303 -6.93 9.24 -4.37
N ASN A 304 -5.73 9.36 -3.82
CA ASN A 304 -4.71 8.30 -3.79
C ASN A 304 -4.73 7.58 -2.43
N ILE A 305 -4.08 6.42 -2.35
CA ILE A 305 -3.70 5.76 -1.09
C ILE A 305 -2.19 5.93 -0.92
N HIS A 306 -1.75 6.61 0.15
CA HIS A 306 -0.36 7.01 0.28
C HIS A 306 0.16 7.13 1.72
N TRP A 307 1.46 7.32 1.85
CA TRP A 307 2.16 7.49 3.12
C TRP A 307 1.86 8.84 3.81
N SER A 308 1.76 8.84 5.14
CA SER A 308 1.59 10.06 5.98
C SER A 308 2.63 10.15 7.10
N GLY A 309 3.90 9.96 6.76
CA GLY A 309 4.99 10.04 7.74
C GLY A 309 4.91 8.90 8.76
N VAL A 310 5.28 9.19 10.00
CA VAL A 310 5.11 8.27 11.15
C VAL A 310 3.67 8.26 11.69
N GLY A 311 2.72 8.96 11.05
CA GLY A 311 1.33 9.01 11.50
C GLY A 311 1.06 9.97 12.66
N SER A 312 1.95 10.92 12.94
CA SER A 312 1.75 11.96 13.98
C SER A 312 0.67 12.99 13.61
N SER A 313 0.35 13.12 12.33
CA SER A 313 -0.67 14.03 11.80
C SER A 313 -1.41 13.37 10.64
N ASN A 314 -2.68 13.72 10.45
CA ASN A 314 -3.47 13.32 9.28
C ASN A 314 -3.20 14.28 8.11
N TRP A 315 -2.51 13.81 7.06
CA TRP A 315 -2.19 14.60 5.87
C TRP A 315 -3.13 14.34 4.68
N SER A 316 -4.33 13.83 4.96
CA SER A 316 -5.33 13.55 3.94
C SER A 316 -6.08 14.82 3.53
N ALA A 317 -6.11 15.11 2.23
CA ALA A 317 -7.06 16.03 1.61
C ALA A 317 -8.24 15.27 0.95
N GLY A 318 -8.62 14.11 1.51
CA GLY A 318 -9.57 13.13 0.95
C GLY A 318 -8.90 11.82 0.49
N CYS A 319 -7.57 11.80 0.46
CA CYS A 319 -6.79 10.59 0.23
C CYS A 319 -6.92 9.59 1.39
N GLN A 320 -6.53 8.35 1.13
CA GLN A 320 -6.38 7.35 2.18
C GLN A 320 -4.91 7.35 2.60
N VAL A 321 -4.63 7.58 3.87
CA VAL A 321 -3.26 7.73 4.37
C VAL A 321 -2.89 6.62 5.34
N ILE A 322 -1.67 6.11 5.21
CA ILE A 322 -1.14 5.01 6.04
C ILE A 322 0.13 5.48 6.76
N ALA A 323 0.20 5.21 8.06
CA ALA A 323 1.32 5.54 8.91
C ALA A 323 2.50 4.58 8.67
N GLY A 324 3.71 5.13 8.66
CA GLY A 324 4.96 4.38 8.49
C GLY A 324 5.58 3.85 9.79
N LYS A 325 5.02 4.20 10.96
CA LYS A 325 5.68 3.95 12.26
C LYS A 325 5.77 2.47 12.62
N ASN A 326 4.70 1.71 12.39
CA ASN A 326 4.61 0.29 12.74
C ASN A 326 3.47 -0.38 11.97
N TYR A 327 3.40 -1.70 12.04
CA TYR A 327 2.33 -2.52 11.49
C TYR A 327 2.22 -3.83 12.29
N ILE A 328 1.17 -4.61 12.05
CA ILE A 328 1.05 -5.98 12.55
C ILE A 328 1.33 -6.94 11.39
N ASN A 329 2.27 -7.86 11.59
CA ASN A 329 2.71 -8.81 10.56
C ASN A 329 1.76 -10.01 10.40
N SER A 330 2.11 -10.92 9.49
CA SER A 330 1.34 -12.15 9.21
C SER A 330 1.27 -13.18 10.34
N ARG A 331 1.98 -12.96 11.46
CA ARG A 331 1.93 -13.76 12.69
C ARG A 331 1.18 -13.04 13.83
N ASP A 332 0.46 -11.96 13.53
CA ASP A 332 -0.21 -11.08 14.50
C ASP A 332 0.74 -10.38 15.49
N GLU A 333 2.01 -10.22 15.11
CA GLU A 333 3.03 -9.55 15.94
C GLU A 333 3.19 -8.08 15.53
N LEU A 334 3.30 -7.20 16.53
CA LEU A 334 3.59 -5.79 16.30
C LEU A 334 5.05 -5.60 15.85
N VAL A 335 5.23 -4.97 14.70
CA VAL A 335 6.54 -4.62 14.16
C VAL A 335 6.76 -3.12 14.23
N ASP A 336 7.78 -2.70 14.98
CA ASP A 336 8.18 -1.30 15.07
C ASP A 336 9.20 -0.93 13.98
N CYS A 337 8.92 0.18 13.28
CA CYS A 337 9.77 0.80 12.27
C CYS A 337 10.29 2.18 12.71
N SER A 338 9.94 2.66 13.91
CA SER A 338 10.20 4.04 14.38
C SER A 338 11.64 4.52 14.21
N LYS A 339 12.63 3.62 14.35
CA LYS A 339 14.07 3.93 14.22
C LYS A 339 14.50 4.37 12.82
N PHE A 340 13.74 4.01 11.79
CA PHE A 340 14.05 4.33 10.40
C PHE A 340 12.85 4.88 9.62
N ALA A 341 11.66 4.93 10.22
CA ALA A 341 10.48 5.53 9.61
C ALA A 341 10.57 7.06 9.64
N SER A 342 10.58 7.68 8.47
CA SER A 342 10.58 9.12 8.32
C SER A 342 9.25 9.74 8.77
N SER A 343 9.30 10.94 9.36
CA SER A 343 8.10 11.72 9.68
C SER A 343 7.67 12.65 8.56
N ALA A 344 8.58 12.97 7.62
CA ALA A 344 8.34 13.95 6.55
C ALA A 344 9.28 13.78 5.35
N TYR A 345 8.94 14.39 4.23
CA TYR A 345 9.77 14.36 3.01
C TYR A 345 11.23 14.78 3.24
N SER A 346 11.46 15.82 4.05
CA SER A 346 12.80 16.34 4.32
C SER A 346 13.72 15.32 4.99
N GLN A 347 13.17 14.41 5.80
CA GLN A 347 13.92 13.37 6.51
C GLN A 347 14.26 12.16 5.64
N LEU A 348 13.57 11.95 4.51
CA LEU A 348 14.01 10.98 3.50
C LEU A 348 15.30 11.45 2.80
N ASN A 349 15.56 12.76 2.83
CA ASN A 349 16.66 13.40 2.10
C ASN A 349 17.90 13.62 2.97
N SER A 350 17.84 13.29 4.27
CA SER A 350 18.98 13.42 5.17
C SER A 350 19.92 12.21 5.10
N ASN A 351 21.14 12.38 5.60
CA ASN A 351 22.14 11.31 5.64
C ASN A 351 21.75 10.12 6.55
N SER A 352 20.76 10.32 7.43
CA SER A 352 20.13 9.25 8.21
C SER A 352 19.38 8.30 7.27
N LYS A 353 19.67 7.00 7.32
CA LYS A 353 19.06 5.94 6.49
C LYS A 353 17.55 5.74 6.76
N MET A 354 16.74 6.77 6.54
CA MET A 354 15.31 6.74 6.77
C MET A 354 14.58 6.25 5.52
N THR A 355 13.43 5.64 5.75
CA THR A 355 12.52 5.12 4.72
C THR A 355 11.09 5.47 5.10
N LYS A 356 10.11 5.02 4.32
CA LYS A 356 8.68 5.16 4.66
C LYS A 356 8.17 4.10 5.65
N GLY A 357 9.07 3.29 6.21
CA GLY A 357 8.77 2.31 7.26
C GLY A 357 7.72 1.28 6.86
N ALA A 358 6.70 1.10 7.69
CA ALA A 358 5.58 0.18 7.44
C ALA A 358 4.91 0.38 6.07
N TYR A 359 4.88 1.60 5.55
CA TYR A 359 4.31 1.86 4.22
C TYR A 359 5.13 1.23 3.08
N ASN A 360 6.45 1.13 3.23
CA ASN A 360 7.26 0.39 2.26
C ASN A 360 6.91 -1.10 2.28
N VAL A 361 6.70 -1.69 3.46
CA VAL A 361 6.27 -3.09 3.58
C VAL A 361 4.95 -3.32 2.82
N LEU A 362 3.95 -2.47 3.03
CA LEU A 362 2.69 -2.53 2.28
C LEU A 362 2.91 -2.46 0.76
N ALA A 363 3.68 -1.47 0.30
CA ALA A 363 3.90 -1.26 -1.13
C ALA A 363 4.69 -2.42 -1.76
N ASP A 364 5.70 -2.93 -1.06
CA ASP A 364 6.57 -3.99 -1.55
C ASP A 364 5.86 -5.35 -1.55
N LEU A 365 5.02 -5.64 -0.54
CA LEU A 365 4.16 -6.83 -0.53
C LEU A 365 3.23 -6.85 -1.75
N ILE A 366 2.57 -5.72 -2.05
CA ILE A 366 1.71 -5.60 -3.24
C ILE A 366 2.51 -5.88 -4.52
N VAL A 367 3.67 -5.24 -4.68
CA VAL A 367 4.51 -5.37 -5.88
C VAL A 367 5.01 -6.81 -6.06
N CYS A 368 5.52 -7.43 -5.01
CA CYS A 368 6.16 -8.73 -5.09
C CYS A 368 5.18 -9.90 -5.21
N TYR A 369 3.97 -9.79 -4.63
CA TYR A 369 3.06 -10.93 -4.48
C TYR A 369 1.75 -10.86 -5.26
N SER A 370 1.44 -9.76 -5.97
CA SER A 370 0.31 -9.76 -6.91
C SER A 370 0.50 -10.84 -8.00
N LYS A 371 -0.51 -11.43 -8.67
CA LYS A 371 -0.21 -12.43 -9.72
C LYS A 371 0.31 -11.82 -11.02
N ALA A 372 1.09 -12.55 -11.81
CA ALA A 372 1.56 -12.10 -13.12
C ALA A 372 0.40 -11.57 -14.00
N GLY A 373 0.60 -10.44 -14.68
CA GLY A 373 -0.44 -9.74 -15.44
C GLY A 373 -1.38 -8.85 -14.62
N ILE A 374 -1.41 -8.99 -13.29
CA ILE A 374 -2.19 -8.11 -12.40
C ILE A 374 -1.34 -6.89 -12.05
N ASP A 375 -1.81 -5.71 -12.42
CA ASP A 375 -1.20 -4.39 -12.17
C ASP A 375 -2.06 -3.49 -11.27
N HIS A 376 -3.00 -4.10 -10.54
CA HIS A 376 -3.95 -3.41 -9.68
C HIS A 376 -4.14 -4.09 -8.33
N VAL A 377 -4.81 -3.37 -7.44
CA VAL A 377 -5.28 -3.80 -6.12
C VAL A 377 -6.76 -3.43 -6.02
N TYR A 378 -7.55 -4.32 -5.43
CA TYR A 378 -8.91 -3.99 -5.02
C TYR A 378 -8.87 -3.35 -3.64
N TYR A 379 -9.22 -2.06 -3.57
CA TYR A 379 -9.37 -1.34 -2.31
C TYR A 379 -10.84 -1.36 -1.88
N THR A 380 -11.15 -1.99 -0.76
CA THR A 380 -12.51 -2.00 -0.19
C THR A 380 -12.56 -1.08 1.03
N LEU A 381 -13.37 -0.03 0.97
CA LEU A 381 -13.62 0.87 2.08
C LEU A 381 -14.94 0.49 2.75
N GLY A 382 -14.85 -0.13 3.92
CA GLY A 382 -15.99 -0.49 4.76
C GLY A 382 -16.08 0.38 6.01
N ARG A 383 -17.21 0.28 6.70
CA ARG A 383 -17.38 0.86 8.04
C ARG A 383 -17.08 -0.18 9.12
N GLU A 384 -16.77 0.28 10.33
CA GLU A 384 -16.52 -0.59 11.49
C GLU A 384 -17.69 -1.56 11.76
N GLU A 385 -18.92 -1.14 11.53
CA GLU A 385 -20.13 -1.96 11.71
C GLU A 385 -20.17 -3.17 10.77
N SER A 386 -19.52 -3.09 9.60
CA SER A 386 -19.46 -4.18 8.62
C SER A 386 -18.69 -5.38 9.17
N LEU A 387 -17.81 -5.18 10.16
CA LEU A 387 -17.11 -6.27 10.84
C LEU A 387 -18.05 -7.19 11.63
N ASN A 388 -19.26 -6.73 11.95
CA ASN A 388 -20.28 -7.55 12.63
C ASN A 388 -20.97 -8.56 11.71
N LEU A 389 -20.73 -8.52 10.40
CA LEU A 389 -21.27 -9.50 9.47
C LEU A 389 -20.67 -10.90 9.69
N ASP A 390 -19.45 -10.97 10.25
CA ASP A 390 -18.78 -12.23 10.59
C ASP A 390 -18.34 -12.24 12.07
N ALA A 391 -18.73 -13.29 12.80
CA ALA A 391 -18.48 -13.43 14.23
C ALA A 391 -16.99 -13.58 14.60
N ASN A 392 -16.12 -13.91 13.64
CA ASN A 392 -14.67 -13.98 13.86
C ASN A 392 -14.03 -12.59 14.06
N PHE A 393 -14.69 -11.51 13.62
CA PHE A 393 -14.20 -10.14 13.79
C PHE A 393 -14.99 -9.42 14.89
N GLY A 394 -16.24 -9.09 14.62
CA GLY A 394 -17.09 -8.31 15.51
C GLY A 394 -16.62 -6.87 15.76
N ALA A 395 -17.41 -6.12 16.51
CA ALA A 395 -17.26 -4.67 16.70
C ALA A 395 -15.92 -4.24 17.31
N ASN A 396 -15.23 -5.11 18.06
CA ASN A 396 -14.00 -4.75 18.77
C ASN A 396 -12.72 -5.09 17.99
N TYR A 397 -12.80 -5.70 16.80
CA TYR A 397 -11.61 -6.15 16.08
C TYR A 397 -10.69 -4.99 15.70
N ALA A 398 -11.24 -3.94 15.07
CA ALA A 398 -10.46 -2.78 14.63
C ALA A 398 -9.85 -2.03 15.81
N ILE A 399 -10.64 -1.75 16.85
CA ILE A 399 -10.14 -1.03 18.05
C ILE A 399 -9.06 -1.84 18.78
N ASN A 400 -9.15 -3.17 18.84
CA ASN A 400 -8.13 -4.01 19.46
C ASN A 400 -6.82 -3.99 18.67
N ALA A 401 -6.88 -4.06 17.34
CA ALA A 401 -5.70 -3.96 16.50
C ALA A 401 -5.05 -2.55 16.60
N LEU A 402 -5.86 -1.50 16.62
CA LEU A 402 -5.38 -0.12 16.80
C LEU A 402 -4.75 0.11 18.17
N LYS A 403 -5.31 -0.45 19.25
CA LYS A 403 -4.69 -0.39 20.59
C LYS A 403 -3.28 -0.99 20.61
N LYS A 404 -3.03 -2.05 19.84
CA LYS A 404 -1.68 -2.63 19.69
C LYS A 404 -0.72 -1.67 18.97
N MET A 405 -1.16 -1.03 17.90
CA MET A 405 -0.30 -0.21 17.03
C MET A 405 -0.12 1.24 17.50
N ASN A 406 -1.19 1.85 18.00
CA ASN A 406 -1.25 3.26 18.38
C ASN A 406 -2.24 3.50 19.53
N PRO A 407 -1.89 3.13 20.77
CA PRO A 407 -2.80 3.26 21.91
C PRO A 407 -3.18 4.71 22.23
N SER A 408 -2.41 5.71 21.79
CA SER A 408 -2.67 7.12 22.10
C SER A 408 -3.79 7.78 21.30
N VAL A 409 -4.35 7.12 20.28
CA VAL A 409 -5.43 7.67 19.43
C VAL A 409 -6.79 7.02 19.66
N ILE A 410 -6.89 6.08 20.60
CA ILE A 410 -8.10 5.28 20.85
C ILE A 410 -8.95 5.86 21.96
#